data_AF-A0AAU5Z3A6-F1
#
_entry.id   AF-A0AAU5Z3A6-F1
#
_cell.length_a   1.000
_cell.length_b   1.000
_cell.length_c   1.000
_cell.angle_alpha   90.00
_cell.angle_beta   90.00
_cell.angle_gamma   90.00
#
_symmetry.space_group_name_H-M   'P 1'
#
loop_
_entity.id
_entity.type
_entity.pdbx_description
1 polymer ?
#
loop_
_entity_poly.entity_id
_entity_poly.type
_entity_poly.pdbx_seq_one_letter_code
_entity_poly.pdbx_strand_id
1 'polypeptide(L)'
;MRRRVLRTLSVAVGVTAILVGTQTAAQAETRGGTSTWQEVQQDTAAGYCRAEVQLYSNNYARAFYYNDHAGWNCTMLLERSTNNGATWSSVAGTAILQNLSGAADLASTGEYWDGPGYLARACFHLNFAGAAEHCTYAV
;
A
#
# COMPACT_ATOMS: atom_id res chain seq x y z
N MET A 1 42.89 5.41 -67.56
CA MET A 1 42.06 4.43 -66.81
C MET A 1 42.47 4.42 -65.34
N ARG A 2 41.54 4.70 -64.41
CA ARG A 2 41.49 4.37 -62.95
C ARG A 2 40.63 5.40 -62.21
N ARG A 3 39.31 5.16 -62.18
CA ARG A 3 38.47 4.72 -61.04
C ARG A 3 38.29 5.79 -59.95
N ARG A 4 37.20 6.56 -60.06
CA ARG A 4 36.63 7.43 -59.02
C ARG A 4 35.95 6.55 -57.96
N VAL A 5 36.30 6.74 -56.69
CA VAL A 5 35.65 6.07 -55.55
C VAL A 5 34.59 7.02 -55.00
N LEU A 6 33.32 6.67 -55.18
CA LEU A 6 32.20 7.35 -54.51
C LEU A 6 32.11 6.83 -53.07
N ARG A 7 32.26 7.73 -52.09
CA ARG A 7 31.91 7.48 -50.69
C ARG A 7 30.48 7.93 -50.48
N THR A 8 29.59 6.96 -50.25
CA THR A 8 28.19 7.19 -49.88
C THR A 8 28.13 7.54 -48.39
N LEU A 9 27.72 8.77 -48.08
CA LEU A 9 27.40 9.18 -46.71
C LEU A 9 25.94 8.80 -46.42
N SER A 10 25.74 7.85 -45.50
CA SER A 10 24.42 7.52 -44.97
C SER A 10 24.12 8.44 -43.78
N VAL A 11 23.19 9.39 -43.97
CA VAL A 11 22.67 10.23 -42.89
C VAL A 11 21.55 9.45 -42.20
N ALA A 12 21.79 8.97 -40.98
CA ALA A 12 20.76 8.38 -40.14
C ALA A 12 19.96 9.50 -39.46
N VAL A 13 18.70 9.68 -39.89
CA VAL A 13 17.73 10.57 -39.25
C VAL A 13 17.17 9.85 -38.03
N GLY A 14 17.64 10.21 -36.84
CA GLY A 14 17.08 9.75 -35.57
C GLY A 14 15.75 10.44 -35.31
N VAL A 15 14.66 9.68 -35.34
CA VAL A 15 13.32 10.16 -34.97
C VAL A 15 13.22 10.14 -33.45
N THR A 16 13.26 11.31 -32.83
CA THR A 16 12.98 11.48 -31.40
C THR A 16 11.46 11.41 -31.19
N ALA A 17 10.94 10.26 -30.78
CA ALA A 17 9.55 10.13 -30.39
C ALA A 17 9.34 10.78 -29.02
N ILE A 18 8.68 11.93 -28.98
CA ILE A 18 8.21 12.56 -27.75
C ILE A 18 6.96 11.79 -27.31
N LEU A 19 7.11 10.89 -26.34
CA LEU A 19 5.96 10.32 -25.63
C LEU A 19 5.34 11.41 -24.75
N VAL A 20 4.28 12.03 -25.24
CA VAL A 20 3.38 12.85 -24.42
C VAL A 20 2.52 11.89 -23.60
N GLY A 21 2.97 11.57 -22.40
CA GLY A 21 2.18 10.81 -21.43
C GLY A 21 0.94 11.62 -21.05
N THR A 22 -0.24 11.05 -21.28
CA THR A 22 -1.50 11.57 -20.77
C THR A 22 -1.45 11.54 -19.25
N GLN A 23 -1.26 12.71 -18.63
CA GLN A 23 -1.47 12.85 -17.19
C GLN A 23 -2.96 12.71 -16.96
N THR A 24 -3.42 11.52 -16.59
CA THR A 24 -4.72 11.37 -15.96
C THR A 24 -4.68 12.17 -14.67
N ALA A 25 -5.33 13.33 -14.66
CA ALA A 25 -5.59 14.04 -13.43
C ALA A 25 -6.26 13.05 -12.48
N ALA A 26 -5.64 12.80 -11.33
CA ALA A 26 -6.26 12.05 -10.26
C ALA A 26 -7.53 12.81 -9.87
N GLN A 27 -8.69 12.32 -10.30
CA GLN A 27 -9.96 12.82 -9.81
C GLN A 27 -10.08 12.32 -8.38
N ALA A 28 -9.87 13.23 -7.43
CA ALA A 28 -10.21 12.98 -6.03
C ALA A 28 -11.73 12.76 -5.98
N GLU A 29 -12.14 11.51 -5.90
CA GLU A 29 -13.53 11.15 -5.66
C GLU A 29 -13.84 11.54 -4.22
N THR A 30 -14.59 12.62 -4.03
CA THR A 30 -15.07 13.02 -2.71
C THR A 30 -16.17 12.03 -2.29
N ARG A 31 -15.78 10.91 -1.69
CA ARG A 31 -16.72 9.94 -1.13
C ARG A 31 -17.44 10.57 0.08
N GLY A 32 -18.66 11.03 -0.15
CA GLY A 32 -19.52 11.56 0.90
C GLY A 32 -20.11 10.46 1.79
N GLY A 33 -19.84 10.55 3.09
CA GLY A 33 -20.88 10.30 4.11
C GLY A 33 -21.16 8.88 4.56
N THR A 34 -20.19 7.97 4.60
CA THR A 34 -20.28 6.72 5.39
C THR A 34 -18.87 6.24 5.71
N SER A 35 -18.60 5.84 6.95
CA SER A 35 -17.27 5.32 7.27
C SER A 35 -16.99 4.09 6.40
N THR A 36 -15.91 4.11 5.63
CA THR A 36 -15.54 2.95 4.80
C THR A 36 -14.70 2.02 5.67
N TRP A 37 -15.10 0.74 5.74
CA TRP A 37 -14.42 -0.30 6.51
C TRP A 37 -13.86 -1.34 5.57
N GLN A 38 -12.60 -1.71 5.74
CA GLN A 38 -11.95 -2.81 5.00
C GLN A 38 -11.15 -3.69 5.96
N GLU A 39 -11.02 -4.96 5.61
CA GLU A 39 -10.40 -5.98 6.43
C GLU A 39 -9.53 -6.90 5.56
N VAL A 40 -8.41 -7.37 6.13
CA VAL A 40 -7.59 -8.45 5.59
C VAL A 40 -7.20 -9.39 6.73
N GLN A 41 -7.31 -10.69 6.50
CA GLN A 41 -6.97 -11.72 7.47
C GLN A 41 -6.12 -12.80 6.81
N GLN A 42 -5.21 -13.38 7.59
CA GLN A 42 -4.50 -14.60 7.24
C GLN A 42 -4.60 -15.61 8.36
N ASP A 43 -5.19 -16.75 8.03
CA ASP A 43 -5.27 -17.90 8.91
C ASP A 43 -3.96 -18.70 8.91
N THR A 44 -3.69 -19.33 10.03
CA THR A 44 -2.58 -20.25 10.28
C THR A 44 -3.13 -21.53 10.90
N ALA A 45 -2.27 -22.53 11.13
CA ALA A 45 -2.70 -23.73 11.84
C ALA A 45 -3.10 -23.50 13.31
N ALA A 46 -2.65 -22.39 13.92
CA ALA A 46 -2.86 -22.10 15.33
C ALA A 46 -3.94 -21.04 15.60
N GLY A 47 -4.26 -20.21 14.60
CA GLY A 47 -5.09 -19.02 14.75
C GLY A 47 -4.94 -18.05 13.58
N TYR A 48 -5.08 -16.74 13.78
CA TYR A 48 -5.00 -15.76 12.68
C TYR A 48 -4.37 -14.41 13.06
N CYS A 49 -3.81 -13.72 12.06
CA CYS A 49 -3.53 -12.28 12.12
C CYS A 49 -4.57 -11.55 11.26
N ARG A 50 -5.08 -10.42 11.75
CA ARG A 50 -6.05 -9.59 11.02
C ARG A 50 -5.72 -8.12 11.18
N ALA A 51 -5.89 -7.37 10.09
CA ALA A 51 -5.83 -5.92 10.07
C ALA A 51 -7.11 -5.34 9.45
N GLU A 52 -7.59 -4.26 10.04
CA GLU A 52 -8.79 -3.54 9.63
C GLU A 52 -8.44 -2.06 9.48
N VAL A 53 -9.02 -1.39 8.49
CA VAL A 53 -8.92 0.06 8.33
C VAL A 53 -10.32 0.68 8.28
N GLN A 54 -10.50 1.76 9.03
CA GLN A 54 -11.68 2.59 9.04
C GLN A 54 -11.32 3.99 8.56
N LEU A 55 -11.97 4.44 7.48
CA LEU A 55 -11.94 5.83 7.06
C LEU A 55 -13.18 6.55 7.59
N TYR A 56 -12.97 7.66 8.29
CA TYR A 56 -14.03 8.54 8.80
C TYR A 56 -14.36 9.66 7.80
N SER A 57 -15.57 10.20 7.89
CA SER A 57 -16.07 11.25 6.99
C SER A 57 -15.29 12.57 7.06
N ASN A 58 -14.47 12.75 8.09
CA ASN A 58 -13.57 13.88 8.27
C ASN A 58 -12.14 13.57 7.81
N ASN A 59 -11.90 12.61 6.92
CA ASN A 59 -10.56 12.25 6.42
C ASN A 59 -9.57 11.79 7.51
N TYR A 60 -10.08 11.13 8.56
CA TYR A 60 -9.22 10.39 9.48
C TYR A 60 -9.26 8.92 9.12
N ALA A 61 -8.11 8.26 9.18
CA ALA A 61 -7.99 6.82 9.08
C ALA A 61 -7.60 6.26 10.45
N ARG A 62 -8.14 5.09 10.80
CA ARG A 62 -7.73 4.33 11.98
C ARG A 62 -7.57 2.87 11.58
N ALA A 63 -6.51 2.23 12.05
CA ALA A 63 -6.37 0.80 11.92
C ALA A 63 -6.59 0.07 13.25
N PHE A 64 -7.18 -1.12 13.15
CA PHE A 64 -7.30 -2.09 14.23
C PHE A 64 -6.57 -3.37 13.84
N TYR A 65 -5.90 -3.97 14.81
CA TYR A 65 -5.05 -5.13 14.59
C TYR A 65 -5.35 -6.20 15.60
N TYR A 66 -5.35 -7.44 15.14
CA TYR A 66 -5.66 -8.62 15.94
C TYR A 66 -4.60 -9.70 15.69
N ASN A 67 -4.10 -10.29 16.77
CA ASN A 67 -3.38 -11.56 16.75
C ASN A 67 -4.12 -12.52 17.67
N ASP A 68 -4.87 -13.44 17.09
CA ASP A 68 -5.57 -14.47 17.85
C ASP A 68 -4.81 -15.79 17.66
N HIS A 69 -3.76 -15.97 18.47
CA HIS A 69 -2.98 -17.19 18.52
C HIS A 69 -2.40 -17.65 17.18
N ALA A 70 -1.94 -16.73 16.31
CA ALA A 70 -1.44 -17.06 14.96
C ALA A 70 -0.20 -17.98 14.93
N GLY A 71 0.35 -18.38 16.09
CA GLY A 71 1.61 -19.13 16.18
C GLY A 71 2.84 -18.26 15.97
N TRP A 72 2.66 -17.01 15.52
CA TRP A 72 3.71 -16.06 15.18
C TRP A 72 3.33 -14.66 15.65
N ASN A 73 4.32 -13.80 15.85
CA ASN A 73 4.05 -12.38 16.07
C ASN A 73 3.57 -11.76 14.75
N CYS A 74 2.59 -10.87 14.82
CA CYS A 74 2.16 -10.08 13.68
C CYS A 74 2.76 -8.67 13.81
N THR A 75 3.50 -8.20 12.82
CA THR A 75 3.84 -6.77 12.74
C THR A 75 2.81 -6.07 11.88
N MET A 76 2.34 -4.93 12.33
CA MET A 76 1.14 -4.27 11.86
C MET A 76 1.45 -2.79 11.58
N LEU A 77 0.96 -2.27 10.45
CA LEU A 77 1.31 -0.95 9.90
C LEU A 77 0.05 -0.26 9.37
N LEU A 78 -0.12 1.03 9.66
CA LEU A 78 -1.05 1.88 8.92
C LEU A 78 -0.23 2.63 7.88
N GLU A 79 -0.63 2.49 6.62
CA GLU A 79 0.04 3.12 5.50
C GLU A 79 -0.89 4.09 4.79
N ARG A 80 -0.25 5.05 4.14
CA ARG A 80 -0.89 6.09 3.35
C ARG A 80 -0.26 6.17 1.97
N SER A 81 -1.08 6.49 1.00
CA SER A 81 -0.66 6.89 -0.34
C SER A 81 -1.09 8.33 -0.64
N THR A 82 -0.16 9.14 -1.13
CA THR A 82 -0.42 10.52 -1.60
C THR A 82 -0.55 10.63 -3.12
N ASN A 83 -0.46 9.51 -3.84
CA ASN A 83 -0.41 9.45 -5.30
C ASN A 83 -1.29 8.31 -5.86
N ASN A 84 -2.51 8.21 -5.35
CA ASN A 84 -3.55 7.29 -5.84
C ASN A 84 -3.12 5.81 -5.89
N GLY A 85 -2.39 5.37 -4.86
CA GLY A 85 -1.98 3.99 -4.63
C GLY A 85 -0.65 3.60 -5.26
N ALA A 86 0.03 4.52 -5.95
CA ALA A 86 1.29 4.21 -6.63
C ALA A 86 2.45 3.99 -5.65
N THR A 87 2.49 4.70 -4.52
CA THR A 87 3.47 4.49 -3.44
C THR A 87 2.82 4.60 -2.07
N TRP A 88 3.31 3.81 -1.13
CA TRP A 88 2.81 3.74 0.23
C TRP A 88 3.91 4.08 1.24
N SER A 89 3.54 4.78 2.30
CA SER A 89 4.42 5.09 3.41
C SER A 89 3.70 4.86 4.73
N SER A 90 4.39 4.27 5.70
CA SER A 90 3.87 4.11 7.06
C SER A 90 3.65 5.46 7.73
N VAL A 91 2.47 5.65 8.32
CA VAL A 91 2.05 6.93 8.92
C VAL A 91 1.76 6.87 10.42
N ALA A 92 1.62 5.67 10.96
CA ALA A 92 1.51 5.44 12.39
C ALA A 92 2.65 4.54 12.87
N GLY A 93 2.90 4.52 14.18
CA GLY A 93 3.86 3.60 14.77
C GLY A 93 3.53 2.15 14.41
N THR A 94 4.58 1.38 14.10
CA THR A 94 4.48 -0.07 13.92
C THR A 94 4.04 -0.73 15.23
N ALA A 95 2.97 -1.51 15.19
CA ALA A 95 2.58 -2.37 16.31
C ALA A 95 3.10 -3.79 16.08
N ILE A 96 3.67 -4.41 17.11
CA ILE A 96 4.02 -5.83 17.07
C ILE A 96 3.11 -6.52 18.07
N LEU A 97 2.14 -7.27 17.56
CA LEU A 97 1.24 -8.07 18.37
C LEU A 97 1.90 -9.41 18.68
N GLN A 98 2.13 -9.65 19.96
CA GLN A 98 2.83 -10.84 20.40
C GLN A 98 1.87 -12.02 20.41
N ASN A 99 2.35 -13.18 19.96
CA ASN A 99 1.64 -14.43 20.20
C ASN A 99 1.87 -14.86 21.65
N LEU A 100 1.12 -14.26 22.57
CA LEU A 100 1.13 -14.62 23.98
C LEU A 100 0.29 -15.88 24.19
N SER A 101 0.81 -16.83 24.96
CA SER A 101 0.09 -18.06 25.27
C SER A 101 -1.21 -17.76 26.04
N GLY A 102 -2.36 -17.96 25.40
CA GLY A 102 -3.67 -17.97 26.06
C GLY A 102 -4.49 -16.68 26.01
N ALA A 103 -4.09 -15.67 25.23
CA ALA A 103 -4.91 -14.48 24.98
C ALA A 103 -4.69 -13.91 23.58
N ALA A 104 -5.78 -13.44 22.95
CA ALA A 104 -5.69 -12.62 21.75
C ALA A 104 -5.12 -11.23 22.10
N ASP A 105 -4.26 -10.72 21.23
CA ASP A 105 -3.67 -9.38 21.36
C ASP A 105 -4.35 -8.41 20.38
N LEU A 106 -4.53 -7.16 20.83
CA LEU A 106 -5.22 -6.11 20.09
C LEU A 106 -4.43 -4.80 20.16
N ALA A 107 -4.23 -4.17 19.01
CA ALA A 107 -3.73 -2.80 18.94
C ALA A 107 -4.57 -1.93 18.02
N SER A 108 -4.46 -0.61 18.21
CA SER A 108 -5.09 0.40 17.36
C SER A 108 -4.13 1.58 17.20
N THR A 109 -4.03 2.13 15.99
CA THR A 109 -3.12 3.26 15.70
C THR A 109 -3.57 4.60 16.26
N GLY A 110 -4.80 4.68 16.77
CA GLY A 110 -5.48 5.96 16.97
C GLY A 110 -5.93 6.54 15.63
N GLU A 111 -6.59 7.70 15.69
CA GLU A 111 -7.02 8.41 14.49
C GLU A 111 -5.84 9.17 13.88
N TYR A 112 -5.57 8.93 12.60
CA TYR A 112 -4.55 9.60 11.82
C TYR A 112 -5.21 10.48 10.76
N TRP A 113 -4.86 11.77 10.72
CA TRP A 113 -5.35 12.67 9.69
C TRP A 113 -4.74 12.32 8.33
N ASP A 114 -5.57 11.75 7.46
CA ASP A 114 -5.19 11.40 6.11
C ASP A 114 -5.65 12.44 5.09
N GLY A 115 -6.24 13.57 5.47
CA GLY A 115 -6.51 14.67 4.52
C GLY A 115 -7.36 14.32 3.26
N PRO A 116 -7.75 15.33 2.48
CA PRO A 116 -8.58 15.10 1.30
C PRO A 116 -7.75 14.46 0.16
N GLY A 117 -8.26 13.36 -0.40
CA GLY A 117 -7.73 12.71 -1.60
C GLY A 117 -6.52 11.81 -1.39
N TYR A 118 -6.14 11.53 -0.14
CA TYR A 118 -5.19 10.46 0.16
C TYR A 118 -5.94 9.15 0.42
N LEU A 119 -5.19 8.05 0.33
CA LEU A 119 -5.71 6.71 0.54
C LEU A 119 -5.01 6.10 1.75
N ALA A 120 -5.76 5.39 2.58
CA ALA A 120 -5.24 4.65 3.72
C ALA A 120 -5.42 3.14 3.54
N ARG A 121 -4.48 2.36 4.08
CA ARG A 121 -4.63 0.90 4.20
C ARG A 121 -3.97 0.39 5.47
N ALA A 122 -4.54 -0.65 6.05
CA ALA A 122 -3.92 -1.37 7.15
C ALA A 122 -3.19 -2.60 6.56
N CYS A 123 -1.94 -2.79 6.96
CA CYS A 123 -1.10 -3.90 6.51
C CYS A 123 -0.56 -4.68 7.70
N PHE A 124 -0.25 -5.95 7.47
CA PHE A 124 0.47 -6.77 8.41
C PHE A 124 1.40 -7.75 7.72
N HIS A 125 2.40 -8.22 8.45
CA HIS A 125 3.15 -9.42 8.10
C HIS A 125 3.24 -10.37 9.30
N LEU A 126 3.37 -11.66 9.02
CA LEU A 126 3.71 -12.65 10.03
C LEU A 126 5.22 -12.66 10.21
N ASN A 127 5.73 -12.70 11.45
CA ASN A 127 7.16 -12.65 11.72
C ASN A 127 7.83 -14.03 11.56
N PHE A 128 7.76 -14.60 10.36
CA PHE A 128 8.51 -15.78 9.94
C PHE A 128 9.22 -15.54 8.61
N ALA A 129 10.22 -16.37 8.29
CA ALA A 129 11.00 -16.22 7.07
C ALA A 129 10.14 -16.48 5.82
N GLY A 130 10.04 -15.46 4.95
CA GLY A 130 9.27 -15.55 3.70
C GLY A 130 7.78 -15.24 3.83
N ALA A 131 7.33 -14.69 4.95
CA ALA A 131 5.98 -14.17 5.07
C ALA A 131 5.73 -13.03 4.06
N ALA A 132 4.55 -13.04 3.45
CA ALA A 132 4.10 -11.94 2.61
C ALA A 132 3.51 -10.82 3.49
N GLU A 133 3.51 -9.60 2.95
CA GLU A 133 2.71 -8.51 3.51
C GLU A 133 1.27 -8.62 3.01
N HIS A 134 0.32 -8.49 3.94
CA HIS A 134 -1.10 -8.56 3.69
C HIS A 134 -1.72 -7.20 4.02
N CYS A 135 -2.31 -6.56 3.02
CA CYS A 135 -2.92 -5.24 3.17
C CYS A 135 -4.41 -5.28 2.84
N THR A 136 -5.18 -4.44 3.53
CA THR A 136 -6.55 -4.12 3.13
C THR A 136 -6.55 -3.46 1.75
N TYR A 137 -7.72 -3.44 1.09
CA TYR A 137 -7.92 -2.47 0.03
C TYR A 137 -7.74 -1.05 0.56
N ALA A 138 -7.30 -0.17 -0.33
CA ALA A 138 -7.21 1.25 -0.08
C ALA A 138 -8.62 1.82 0.17
N VAL A 139 -8.76 2.59 1.25
CA VAL A 139 -9.98 3.35 1.57
C VAL A 139 -9.75 4.84 1.45
#